data_AF-A0A8C5F4J1-F1
#
_entry.id   AF-A0A8C5F4J1-F1
#
_cell.length_a   1.000
_cell.length_b   1.000
_cell.length_c   1.000
_cell.angle_alpha   90.00
_cell.angle_beta   90.00
_cell.angle_gamma   90.00
#
_symmetry.space_group_name_H-M   'P 1'
#
loop_
_entity.id
_entity.type
_entity.pdbx_description
1 polymer ?
#
loop_
_entity_poly.entity_id
_entity_poly.type
_entity_poly.pdbx_seq_one_letter_code
_entity_poly.pdbx_strand_id
1 'polypeptide(L)'
;MAEMEEKIKNYRTAPFDARFPNTNQTRNCFQNYLDFHRCNKALMEKGQDISPCQWYQRVYKSLCPMSWVAGSAQPRVSCCGNIRRGPNLLYMHMH
;
A
#
# COMPACT_ATOMS: atom_id res chain seq x y z
N MET A 1 -15.69 -5.40 8.26
CA MET A 1 -15.79 -5.68 6.80
C MET A 1 -16.81 -4.77 6.11
N ALA A 2 -18.03 -4.63 6.64
CA ALA A 2 -19.09 -3.78 6.06
C ALA A 2 -18.67 -2.32 5.78
N GLU A 3 -17.90 -1.69 6.68
CA GLU A 3 -17.46 -0.31 6.51
C GLU A 3 -16.46 -0.13 5.34
N MET A 4 -15.55 -1.09 5.11
CA MET A 4 -14.63 -1.02 3.97
C MET A 4 -15.35 -1.24 2.64
N GLU A 5 -16.34 -2.13 2.62
CA GLU A 5 -17.12 -2.42 1.42
C GLU A 5 -17.95 -1.21 0.98
N GLU A 6 -18.56 -0.49 1.93
CA GLU A 6 -19.26 0.75 1.64
C GLU A 6 -18.31 1.84 1.11
N LYS A 7 -17.13 1.99 1.71
CA LYS A 7 -16.09 2.91 1.23
C LYS A 7 -15.64 2.58 -0.20
N ILE A 8 -15.52 1.30 -0.53
CA ILE A 8 -15.21 0.82 -1.88
C ILE A 8 -16.35 1.13 -2.85
N LYS A 9 -17.62 0.92 -2.44
CA LYS A 9 -18.80 1.20 -3.26
C LYS A 9 -18.93 2.68 -3.62
N ASN A 10 -18.66 3.57 -2.66
CA ASN A 10 -18.77 5.02 -2.83
C ASN A 10 -17.45 5.69 -3.26
N TYR A 11 -16.40 4.91 -3.58
CA TYR A 11 -15.10 5.44 -3.96
C TYR A 11 -15.15 6.20 -5.29
N ARG A 12 -14.74 7.47 -5.29
CA ARG A 12 -14.58 8.30 -6.50
C ARG A 12 -13.12 8.58 -6.82
N THR A 13 -12.35 8.98 -5.82
CA THR A 13 -10.92 9.30 -5.91
C THR A 13 -10.24 9.00 -4.57
N ALA A 14 -8.91 8.99 -4.57
CA ALA A 14 -8.14 8.80 -3.34
C ALA A 14 -8.45 9.95 -2.35
N PRO A 15 -8.83 9.64 -1.09
CA PRO A 15 -9.05 10.67 -0.09
C PRO A 15 -7.72 11.30 0.35
N PHE A 16 -7.82 12.46 1.02
CA PHE A 16 -6.65 13.07 1.66
C PHE A 16 -6.08 12.14 2.73
N ASP A 17 -4.76 11.92 2.71
CA ASP A 17 -4.02 11.15 3.69
C ASP A 17 -3.08 12.08 4.48
N ALA A 18 -3.38 12.28 5.76
CA ALA A 18 -2.61 13.16 6.63
C ALA A 18 -1.13 12.74 6.80
N ARG A 19 -0.77 11.49 6.47
CA ARG A 19 0.63 11.02 6.44
C ARG A 19 1.42 11.61 5.28
N PHE A 20 0.74 12.07 4.23
CA PHE A 20 1.30 12.64 3.02
C PHE A 20 0.67 14.01 2.70
N PRO A 21 0.83 15.03 3.57
CA PRO A 21 0.10 16.29 3.44
C PRO A 21 0.66 17.21 2.34
N ASN A 22 1.88 16.94 1.86
CA ASN A 22 2.57 17.79 0.89
C ASN A 22 2.07 17.57 -0.54
N THR A 23 2.24 18.56 -1.42
CA THR A 23 1.88 18.46 -2.85
C THR A 23 2.53 17.28 -3.56
N ASN A 24 3.75 16.89 -3.17
CA ASN A 24 4.44 15.73 -3.76
C ASN A 24 3.87 14.40 -3.20
N GLN A 25 3.00 13.75 -3.98
CA GLN A 25 2.32 12.51 -3.62
C GLN A 25 3.08 11.22 -4.01
N THR A 26 4.34 11.32 -4.43
CA THR A 26 5.14 10.15 -4.86
C THR A 26 5.20 9.06 -3.79
N ARG A 27 5.40 9.43 -2.51
CA ARG A 27 5.44 8.47 -1.41
C ARG A 27 4.09 7.85 -1.10
N ASN A 28 3.00 8.62 -1.24
CA ASN A 28 1.65 8.10 -1.06
C ASN A 28 1.32 7.01 -2.09
N CYS A 29 1.58 7.31 -3.36
CA CYS A 29 1.45 6.34 -4.46
C CYS A 29 2.26 5.07 -4.18
N PHE A 30 3.56 5.19 -3.88
CA PHE A 30 4.43 4.02 -3.69
C PHE A 30 4.08 3.20 -2.46
N GLN A 31 3.71 3.85 -1.35
CA GLN A 31 3.29 3.15 -0.15
C GLN A 31 2.03 2.31 -0.41
N ASN A 32 1.00 2.87 -1.06
CA ASN A 32 -0.22 2.12 -1.39
C ASN A 32 0.03 1.00 -2.41
N TYR A 33 0.95 1.19 -3.36
CA TYR A 33 1.38 0.13 -4.28
C TYR A 33 1.99 -1.06 -3.51
N LEU A 34 2.93 -0.78 -2.60
CA LEU A 34 3.55 -1.81 -1.76
C LEU A 34 2.53 -2.48 -0.84
N ASP A 35 1.63 -1.71 -0.22
CA ASP A 35 0.63 -2.23 0.71
C ASP A 35 -0.35 -3.16 0.00
N PHE A 36 -0.77 -2.85 -1.23
CA PHE A 36 -1.57 -3.76 -2.05
C PHE A 36 -0.85 -5.09 -2.27
N HIS A 37 0.39 -5.06 -2.76
CA HIS A 37 1.11 -6.30 -3.10
C HIS A 37 1.45 -7.13 -1.85
N ARG A 38 1.78 -6.49 -0.73
CA ARG A 38 2.02 -7.17 0.56
C ARG A 38 0.74 -7.78 1.12
N CYS A 39 -0.35 -7.01 1.15
CA CYS A 39 -1.65 -7.47 1.61
C CYS A 39 -2.13 -8.66 0.77
N ASN A 40 -2.11 -8.51 -0.56
CA ASN A 40 -2.58 -9.54 -1.47
C ASN A 40 -1.77 -10.83 -1.31
N LYS A 41 -0.43 -10.74 -1.29
CA LYS A 41 0.43 -11.90 -1.06
C LYS A 41 0.13 -12.57 0.29
N ALA A 42 0.09 -11.80 1.38
CA ALA A 42 -0.12 -12.34 2.72
C ALA A 42 -1.48 -13.02 2.91
N LEU A 43 -2.55 -12.48 2.30
CA LEU A 43 -3.88 -13.08 2.38
C LEU A 43 -4.04 -14.28 1.44
N MET A 44 -3.48 -14.23 0.23
CA MET A 44 -3.47 -15.37 -0.69
C MET A 44 -2.74 -16.57 -0.11
N GLU A 45 -1.57 -16.37 0.51
CA GLU A 45 -0.80 -17.45 1.17
C GLU A 45 -1.58 -18.10 2.33
N LYS A 46 -2.45 -17.34 2.99
CA LYS A 46 -3.32 -17.83 4.08
C LYS A 46 -4.66 -18.38 3.60
N GLY A 47 -4.94 -18.33 2.28
CA GLY A 47 -6.25 -18.69 1.74
C GLY A 47 -7.40 -17.81 2.26
N GLN A 48 -7.10 -16.57 2.66
CA GLN A 48 -8.08 -15.63 3.21
C GLN A 48 -8.65 -14.71 2.12
N ASP A 49 -9.79 -14.09 2.42
CA ASP A 49 -10.44 -13.13 1.52
C ASP A 49 -9.53 -11.91 1.25
N ILE A 50 -9.28 -11.62 -0.03
CA ILE A 50 -8.45 -10.52 -0.50
C ILE A 50 -9.21 -9.20 -0.66
N SER A 51 -10.54 -9.18 -0.42
CA SER A 51 -11.37 -7.97 -0.49
C SER A 51 -10.80 -6.77 0.29
N PRO A 52 -10.15 -6.92 1.47
CA PRO A 52 -9.57 -5.78 2.19
C PRO A 52 -8.43 -5.10 1.41
N CYS A 53 -7.70 -5.84 0.58
CA CYS A 53 -6.58 -5.29 -0.19
C CYS A 53 -7.05 -4.41 -1.35
N GLN A 54 -8.30 -4.55 -1.80
CA GLN A 54 -8.85 -3.80 -2.94
C GLN A 54 -8.86 -2.28 -2.70
N TRP A 55 -8.94 -1.84 -1.45
CA TRP A 55 -8.82 -0.43 -1.10
C TRP A 55 -7.50 0.16 -1.58
N TYR A 56 -6.37 -0.46 -1.21
CA TYR A 56 -5.04 -0.02 -1.63
C TYR A 56 -4.92 -0.03 -3.17
N GLN A 57 -5.56 -1.02 -3.81
CA GLN A 57 -5.58 -1.10 -5.27
C GLN A 57 -6.21 0.11 -5.94
N ARG A 58 -7.35 0.56 -5.42
CA ARG A 58 -8.05 1.75 -5.93
C ARG A 58 -7.23 3.01 -5.69
N VAL A 59 -6.65 3.15 -4.49
CA VAL A 59 -5.87 4.33 -4.11
C VAL A 59 -4.61 4.48 -4.97
N TYR A 60 -3.77 3.43 -5.10
CA TYR A 60 -2.55 3.58 -5.89
C TYR A 60 -2.86 3.77 -7.39
N LYS A 61 -3.94 3.18 -7.93
CA LYS A 61 -4.36 3.42 -9.32
C LYS A 61 -4.82 4.87 -9.56
N SER A 62 -5.38 5.53 -8.54
CA SER A 62 -5.77 6.95 -8.64
C SER A 62 -4.58 7.90 -8.51
N LEU A 63 -3.52 7.52 -7.78
CA LEU A 63 -2.38 8.40 -7.48
C LEU A 63 -1.17 8.19 -8.39
N CYS A 64 -0.91 6.94 -8.81
CA CYS A 64 0.30 6.59 -9.51
C CYS A 64 0.19 6.83 -11.02
N PRO A 65 1.24 7.35 -11.68
CA PRO A 65 1.35 7.32 -13.13
C PRO A 65 1.25 5.88 -13.66
N MET A 66 0.51 5.67 -14.75
CA MET A 66 0.33 4.33 -15.34
C MET A 66 1.65 3.67 -15.76
N SER A 67 2.65 4.45 -16.15
CA SER A 67 4.00 3.96 -16.46
C SER A 67 4.68 3.28 -15.26
N TRP A 68 4.40 3.73 -14.04
CA TRP A 68 4.97 3.15 -12.83
C TRP A 68 4.32 1.80 -12.51
N VAL A 69 3.01 1.70 -12.72
CA VAL A 69 2.24 0.46 -12.51
C VAL A 69 2.56 -0.59 -13.57
N ALA A 70 2.78 -0.17 -14.82
CA ALA A 70 3.15 -1.06 -15.93
C ALA A 70 4.60 -1.57 -15.86
N GLY A 71 5.41 -1.12 -14.88
CA GLY A 71 6.74 -1.68 -14.60
C GLY A 71 7.90 -1.02 -15.36
N SER A 72 7.69 0.09 -16.07
CA SER A 72 8.78 0.74 -16.83
C SER A 72 9.56 1.79 -16.04
N ALA A 73 9.06 2.25 -14.89
CA ALA A 73 9.76 3.23 -14.05
C ALA A 73 9.23 3.18 -12.61
N GLN A 74 9.78 2.31 -11.75
CA GLN A 74 9.46 2.42 -10.32
C GLN A 74 10.24 3.60 -9.72
N PRO A 75 9.57 4.56 -9.06
CA PRO A 75 10.28 5.62 -8.38
C PRO A 75 11.08 5.01 -7.24
N ARG A 76 12.37 5.33 -7.14
CA ARG A 76 13.17 4.98 -5.97
C ARG A 76 12.77 5.92 -4.84
N VAL A 77 11.58 5.70 -4.26
CA VAL A 77 11.14 6.48 -3.13
C VAL A 77 11.99 6.02 -1.95
N SER A 78 12.91 6.87 -1.53
CA SER A 78 13.54 6.71 -0.23
C SER A 78 12.40 6.79 0.78
N CYS A 79 11.91 5.63 1.22
CA CYS A 79 11.03 5.55 2.36
C CYS A 79 11.80 6.22 3.50
N CYS A 80 11.39 7.43 3.91
CA CYS A 80 11.86 8.00 5.16
C CYS A 80 11.30 7.13 6.26
N GLY A 81 12.09 6.15 6.63
CA GLY A 81 11.88 5.18 7.66
C GLY A 81 13.16 4.39 7.65
N ASN A 82 14.02 4.62 8.64
CA ASN A 82 15.24 3.85 8.82
C ASN A 82 14.87 2.36 8.80
N ILE A 83 15.03 1.71 7.65
CA ILE A 83 15.15 0.27 7.59
C ILE A 83 16.46 0.01 8.34
N ARG A 84 16.37 -0.25 9.65
CA ARG A 84 17.42 -1.01 10.31
C ARG A 84 17.41 -2.37 9.61
N ARG A 85 18.24 -2.52 8.57
CA ARG A 85 18.70 -3.83 8.11
C ARG A 85 19.57 -4.37 9.24
N GLY A 86 18.93 -4.87 10.29
CA GLY A 86 19.58 -5.68 11.32
C GLY A 86 19.85 -7.07 10.75
N PRO A 87 21.02 -7.68 11.00
CA PRO A 87 21.42 -8.93 10.38
C PRO A 87 20.75 -10.20 10.97
N ASN A 88 19.64 -10.10 11.72
CA ASN A 88 18.99 -11.30 12.27
C ASN A 88 17.55 -11.01 12.74
N LEU A 89 16.57 -11.62 12.08
CA LEU A 89 15.16 -11.66 12.49
C LEU A 89 14.71 -13.13 12.60
N LEU A 90 15.40 -13.87 13.44
CA LEU A 90 14.93 -15.10 14.06
C LEU A 90 14.88 -14.80 15.55
N TYR A 91 13.76 -14.24 16.02
CA TYR A 91 13.21 -14.34 17.38
C TYR A 91 12.17 -13.21 17.56
N MET A 92 10.88 -13.53 17.35
CA MET A 92 9.83 -12.77 18.03
C MET A 92 9.69 -13.36 19.43
N HIS A 93 10.15 -12.64 20.45
CA HIS A 93 9.70 -12.85 21.82
C HIS A 93 8.36 -12.11 22.00
N MET A 94 7.32 -12.87 22.34
CA MET A 94 6.08 -12.36 22.91
C MET A 94 6.34 -12.03 24.38
N HIS A 95 6.10 -10.79 24.78
CA HIS A 95 5.74 -10.43 26.15
C HIS A 95 4.35 -9.81 26.10
#